data_AF-A0A8J2BEX7-F1
#
_entry.id   AF-A0A8J2BEX7-F1
#
_cell.length_a   1.000
_cell.length_b   1.000
_cell.length_c   1.000
_cell.angle_alpha   90.00
_cell.angle_beta   90.00
_cell.angle_gamma   90.00
#
_symmetry.space_group_name_H-M   'P 1'
#
loop_
_entity.id
_entity.type
_entity.pdbx_description
1 polymer ?
#
loop_
_entity_poly.entity_id
_entity_poly.type
_entity_poly.pdbx_seq_one_letter_code
_entity_poly.pdbx_strand_id
1 'polypeptide(L)'
;MLCVLGLDRLARSLVIAYFLFFFFCLVRHRRSAALGLEVGVARSSPLKGTLPTSSHLARPRKRPEPVHFAEDHSNLDLHFPRTLGKLPKQRYTATARAGNDEVLRLLRSDKVFVAARLSYKGAEAQVAQAMILGNTKSAGTQLLKDATINAGIYPMTQDGVAAYAKELSRSLAELTEDDLIAAFDYSTRPNGEIASLESKLSRAKVYPNRFLEPWYFPENPWSSALAGKTVLVIAAMVESFRCQMREDRRPTIWSHVNSSILPEFSIKYVPSVQSCCGLRPHASWTESLKVMQKAIDAVGHFDVALVAAGAYGFPLAAYCRRKHNRSAIVIGGGLQLLFGVKGNRWEKHPIIRPLFGSQWIYPLLSEVPKQANLVEGACYWGPKALSLEYCPATRGKK
;
A
#
# COMPACT_ATOMS: atom_id res chain seq x y z
N MET A 1 29.90 9.36 50.94
CA MET A 1 28.94 10.44 51.29
C MET A 1 29.44 11.70 50.60
N LEU A 2 28.56 12.41 49.88
CA LEU A 2 28.82 13.51 48.91
C LEU A 2 29.23 13.10 47.47
N CYS A 3 28.28 12.57 46.67
CA CYS A 3 28.25 12.85 45.21
C CYS A 3 26.93 12.42 44.50
N VAL A 4 25.75 12.48 45.15
CA VAL A 4 24.46 12.05 44.52
C VAL A 4 23.31 13.06 44.72
N LEU A 5 23.61 14.35 44.96
CA LEU A 5 22.55 15.36 45.20
C LEU A 5 22.56 16.54 44.21
N GLY A 6 23.20 16.40 43.04
CA GLY A 6 23.33 17.48 42.04
C GLY A 6 22.48 17.35 40.76
N LEU A 7 21.88 16.20 40.48
CA LEU A 7 21.27 15.91 39.17
C LEU A 7 19.74 16.11 39.09
N ASP A 8 19.06 16.31 40.22
CA ASP A 8 17.59 16.36 40.28
C ASP A 8 17.01 17.80 40.13
N ARG A 9 17.84 18.85 40.30
CA ARG A 9 17.38 20.25 40.11
C ARG A 9 17.35 20.70 38.65
N LEU A 10 18.29 20.23 37.82
CA LEU A 10 18.35 20.59 36.39
C LEU A 10 17.23 19.93 35.57
N ALA A 11 16.85 18.69 35.88
CA ALA A 11 15.76 18.00 35.21
C ALA A 11 14.38 18.64 35.49
N ARG A 12 14.16 19.14 36.72
CA ARG A 12 12.90 19.80 37.10
C ARG A 12 12.74 21.20 36.48
N SER A 13 13.84 21.95 36.32
CA SER A 13 13.80 23.27 35.66
C SER A 13 13.54 23.17 34.15
N LEU A 14 14.00 22.11 33.48
CA LEU A 14 13.76 21.88 32.05
C LEU A 14 12.32 21.46 31.74
N VAL A 15 11.67 20.69 32.61
CA VAL A 15 10.26 20.28 32.45
C VAL A 15 9.30 21.46 32.67
N ILE A 16 9.60 22.36 33.61
CA ILE A 16 8.79 23.57 33.86
C ILE A 16 8.91 24.58 32.70
N ALA A 17 10.10 24.72 32.10
CA ALA A 17 10.30 25.58 30.94
C ALA A 17 9.53 25.09 29.69
N TYR A 18 9.43 23.77 29.50
CA TYR A 18 8.67 23.18 28.38
C TYR A 18 7.15 23.38 28.52
N PHE A 19 6.62 23.30 29.75
CA PHE A 19 5.19 23.53 30.01
C PHE A 19 4.79 25.01 29.88
N LEU A 20 5.64 25.95 30.29
CA LEU A 20 5.36 27.39 30.15
C LEU A 20 5.39 27.85 28.69
N PHE A 21 6.26 27.28 27.85
CA PHE A 21 6.31 27.59 26.42
C PHE A 21 5.05 27.10 25.66
N PHE A 22 4.53 25.92 26.02
CA PHE A 22 3.31 25.37 25.40
C PHE A 22 2.05 26.17 25.77
N PHE A 23 1.98 26.67 27.01
CA PHE A 23 0.84 27.48 27.47
C PHE A 23 0.82 28.87 26.81
N PHE A 24 2.00 29.48 26.58
CA PHE A 24 2.10 30.78 25.89
C PHE A 24 1.73 30.71 24.40
N CYS A 25 2.04 29.60 23.72
CA CYS A 25 1.62 29.38 22.33
C CYS A 25 0.09 29.15 22.19
N LEU A 26 -0.54 28.47 23.17
CA LEU A 26 -1.99 28.24 23.13
C LEU A 26 -2.82 29.50 23.43
N VAL A 27 -2.32 30.39 24.30
CA VAL A 27 -3.00 31.65 24.65
C VAL A 27 -2.88 32.69 23.52
N ARG A 28 -1.79 32.65 22.74
CA ARG A 28 -1.59 33.58 21.61
C ARG A 28 -2.44 33.24 20.38
N HIS A 29 -2.84 31.98 20.20
CA HIS A 29 -3.68 31.55 19.08
C HIS A 29 -5.19 31.78 19.29
N ARG A 30 -5.64 32.04 20.53
CA ARG A 30 -7.05 32.32 20.86
C ARG A 30 -7.43 33.81 20.90
N ARG A 31 -6.48 34.74 20.68
CA ARG A 31 -6.74 36.19 20.70
C ARG A 31 -6.84 36.87 19.32
N SER A 32 -6.74 36.14 18.21
CA SER A 32 -6.84 36.72 16.85
C SER A 32 -8.14 36.40 16.10
N ALA A 33 -9.18 35.91 16.78
CA ALA A 33 -10.50 35.63 16.18
C ALA A 33 -11.65 36.44 16.81
N ALA A 34 -11.34 37.54 17.49
CA ALA A 34 -12.33 38.46 18.02
C ALA A 34 -11.80 39.89 17.90
N LEU A 35 -12.05 40.52 16.76
CA LEU A 35 -12.11 41.97 16.58
C LEU A 35 -12.75 42.22 15.21
N GLY A 36 -14.03 42.60 15.24
CA GLY A 36 -14.80 42.98 14.08
C GLY A 36 -14.43 44.37 13.57
N LEU A 37 -14.72 44.59 12.29
CA LEU A 37 -14.92 45.91 11.70
C LEU A 37 -16.08 45.79 10.71
N GLU A 38 -17.24 46.28 11.15
CA GLU A 38 -18.30 46.79 10.26
C GLU A 38 -17.83 48.13 9.70
N VAL A 39 -18.07 48.41 8.41
CA VAL A 39 -18.75 49.61 7.88
C VAL A 39 -19.11 49.32 6.41
N GLY A 40 -20.35 49.61 5.98
CA GLY A 40 -20.63 49.91 4.57
C GLY A 40 -21.96 49.42 4.00
N VAL A 41 -23.08 49.97 4.48
CA VAL A 41 -24.40 49.85 3.85
C VAL A 41 -24.43 50.62 2.52
N ALA A 42 -24.87 49.98 1.44
CA ALA A 42 -25.48 50.66 0.30
C ALA A 42 -26.62 49.79 -0.28
N ARG A 43 -27.83 50.35 -0.25
CA ARG A 43 -29.08 49.79 -0.81
C ARG A 43 -29.12 50.00 -2.33
N SER A 44 -29.63 49.03 -3.07
CA SER A 44 -30.51 49.24 -4.24
C SER A 44 -31.29 47.96 -4.60
N SER A 45 -32.43 48.18 -5.24
CA SER A 45 -33.70 47.42 -5.23
C SER A 45 -33.79 46.19 -6.17
N PRO A 46 -34.87 45.38 -6.11
CA PRO A 46 -34.91 44.02 -6.65
C PRO A 46 -35.44 43.95 -8.09
N LEU A 47 -34.93 43.01 -8.88
CA LEU A 47 -35.51 42.62 -10.16
C LEU A 47 -36.11 41.20 -10.08
N LYS A 48 -37.42 41.18 -10.33
CA LYS A 48 -38.28 40.00 -10.53
C LYS A 48 -37.82 39.21 -11.77
N GLY A 49 -37.89 37.88 -11.70
CA GLY A 49 -37.63 37.01 -12.84
C GLY A 49 -38.07 35.57 -12.61
N THR A 50 -39.39 35.36 -12.67
CA THR A 50 -40.11 34.17 -13.19
C THR A 50 -39.44 32.78 -13.19
N LEU A 51 -40.03 31.87 -12.41
CA LEU A 51 -39.98 30.41 -12.57
C LEU A 51 -40.62 29.96 -13.90
N PRO A 52 -40.12 28.89 -14.53
CA PRO A 52 -40.94 28.01 -15.33
C PRO A 52 -41.15 26.66 -14.63
N THR A 53 -42.42 26.35 -14.43
CA THR A 53 -42.97 25.03 -14.17
C THR A 53 -42.66 24.07 -15.33
N SER A 54 -42.13 22.88 -15.05
CA SER A 54 -42.45 21.72 -15.87
C SER A 54 -42.55 20.46 -15.01
N SER A 55 -43.74 19.88 -15.05
CA SER A 55 -44.12 18.58 -14.54
C SER A 55 -43.57 17.50 -15.47
N HIS A 56 -42.61 16.71 -15.00
CA HIS A 56 -42.35 15.40 -15.58
C HIS A 56 -42.40 14.33 -14.51
N LEU A 57 -43.42 13.49 -14.66
CA LEU A 57 -43.76 12.30 -13.88
C LEU A 57 -42.53 11.41 -13.64
N ALA A 58 -42.33 11.06 -12.37
CA ALA A 58 -41.38 10.06 -11.93
C ALA A 58 -41.73 8.68 -12.54
N ARG A 59 -40.82 8.12 -13.34
CA ARG A 59 -40.83 6.69 -13.67
C ARG A 59 -40.16 5.90 -12.53
N PRO A 60 -40.70 4.76 -12.09
CA PRO A 60 -40.08 3.95 -11.06
C PRO A 60 -38.74 3.40 -11.56
N ARG A 61 -37.68 3.55 -10.77
CA ARG A 61 -36.37 2.95 -11.04
C ARG A 61 -36.51 1.43 -10.99
N LYS A 62 -36.30 0.77 -12.13
CA LYS A 62 -36.12 -0.69 -12.19
C LYS A 62 -35.01 -1.10 -11.22
N ARG A 63 -35.23 -2.18 -10.46
CA ARG A 63 -34.16 -2.83 -9.67
C ARG A 63 -33.00 -3.16 -10.63
N PRO A 64 -31.74 -2.92 -10.25
CA PRO A 64 -30.62 -3.42 -11.03
C PRO A 64 -30.68 -4.94 -11.06
N GLU A 65 -30.64 -5.51 -12.27
CA GLU A 65 -30.53 -6.95 -12.44
C GLU A 65 -29.17 -7.45 -11.95
N PRO A 66 -29.07 -8.72 -11.50
CA PRO A 66 -27.80 -9.33 -11.14
C PRO A 66 -26.83 -9.23 -12.32
N VAL A 67 -25.63 -8.70 -12.07
CA VAL A 67 -24.54 -8.78 -13.04
C VAL A 67 -24.13 -10.25 -13.11
N HIS A 68 -24.65 -10.98 -14.09
CA HIS A 68 -24.15 -12.28 -14.44
C HIS A 68 -22.75 -12.10 -15.04
N PHE A 69 -21.72 -12.47 -14.28
CA PHE A 69 -20.40 -12.70 -14.83
C PHE A 69 -20.53 -13.89 -15.78
N ALA A 70 -20.48 -13.64 -17.08
CA ALA A 70 -20.28 -14.72 -18.04
C ALA A 70 -18.99 -15.44 -17.63
N GLU A 71 -19.11 -16.74 -17.32
CA GLU A 71 -17.99 -17.64 -17.08
C GLU A 71 -17.17 -17.78 -18.37
N ASP A 72 -16.38 -16.77 -18.68
CA ASP A 72 -15.30 -16.90 -19.65
C ASP A 72 -13.97 -17.02 -18.88
N HIS A 73 -13.76 -18.22 -18.36
CA HIS A 73 -12.49 -18.62 -17.74
C HIS A 73 -11.33 -18.71 -18.76
N SER A 74 -11.56 -18.42 -20.05
CA SER A 74 -10.55 -18.57 -21.11
C SER A 74 -9.80 -17.28 -21.47
N ASN A 75 -10.23 -16.11 -20.98
CA ASN A 75 -9.55 -14.82 -21.24
C ASN A 75 -8.49 -14.40 -20.19
N LEU A 76 -8.02 -15.36 -19.37
CA LEU A 76 -6.77 -15.22 -18.58
C LEU A 76 -5.51 -15.47 -19.41
N ASP A 77 -5.65 -15.89 -20.67
CA ASP A 77 -4.57 -16.04 -21.65
C ASP A 77 -4.64 -14.93 -22.70
N LEU A 78 -3.72 -13.96 -22.62
CA LEU A 78 -3.48 -12.99 -23.68
C LEU A 78 -2.99 -13.74 -24.94
N HIS A 79 -3.66 -13.55 -26.07
CA HIS A 79 -3.21 -14.06 -27.37
C HIS A 79 -1.83 -13.51 -27.74
N PHE A 80 -0.81 -14.38 -27.78
CA PHE A 80 0.51 -14.08 -28.32
C PHE A 80 0.59 -14.52 -29.79
N PRO A 81 1.20 -13.73 -30.68
CA PRO A 81 1.42 -14.14 -32.07
C PRO A 81 2.30 -15.41 -32.12
N ARG A 82 1.78 -16.43 -32.80
CA ARG A 82 2.48 -17.69 -33.06
C ARG A 82 3.57 -17.44 -34.10
N THR A 83 4.82 -17.35 -33.64
CA THR A 83 6.03 -17.96 -34.25
C THR A 83 7.27 -17.44 -33.54
N LEU A 84 7.85 -18.24 -32.65
CA LEU A 84 9.29 -18.25 -32.33
C LEU A 84 9.59 -19.50 -31.49
N GLY A 85 10.75 -20.09 -31.75
CA GLY A 85 11.12 -21.47 -31.41
C GLY A 85 10.94 -21.88 -29.95
N LYS A 86 10.85 -23.21 -29.77
CA LYS A 86 10.64 -23.91 -28.48
C LYS A 86 11.66 -23.47 -27.42
N LEU A 87 11.25 -22.57 -26.53
CA LEU A 87 11.94 -22.24 -25.27
C LEU A 87 11.46 -23.18 -24.14
N PRO A 88 12.31 -23.54 -23.17
CA PRO A 88 11.94 -24.47 -22.09
C PRO A 88 10.84 -23.88 -21.20
N LYS A 89 9.71 -24.61 -21.07
CA LYS A 89 8.52 -24.20 -20.31
C LYS A 89 8.82 -24.03 -18.81
N GLN A 90 8.70 -22.82 -18.28
CA GLN A 90 8.75 -22.53 -16.84
C GLN A 90 7.49 -23.02 -16.12
N ARG A 91 7.65 -23.67 -14.96
CA ARG A 91 6.55 -24.22 -14.16
C ARG A 91 6.29 -23.31 -12.95
N TYR A 92 5.28 -22.45 -13.02
CA TYR A 92 4.57 -22.06 -11.81
C TYR A 92 4.20 -23.30 -11.02
N THR A 93 4.15 -23.21 -9.69
CA THR A 93 3.66 -24.28 -8.82
C THR A 93 2.25 -24.69 -9.27
N ALA A 94 1.36 -23.72 -9.49
CA ALA A 94 0.05 -23.90 -10.11
C ALA A 94 -0.52 -22.55 -10.61
N THR A 95 -1.84 -22.48 -10.82
CA THR A 95 -2.55 -21.28 -11.32
C THR A 95 -2.64 -20.16 -10.27
N ALA A 96 -3.01 -18.94 -10.68
CA ALA A 96 -3.26 -17.84 -9.75
C ALA A 96 -4.40 -18.16 -8.76
N ARG A 97 -5.42 -18.90 -9.19
CA ARG A 97 -6.51 -19.38 -8.33
C ARG A 97 -5.99 -20.31 -7.23
N ALA A 98 -5.15 -21.29 -7.60
CA ALA A 98 -4.53 -22.17 -6.62
C ALA A 98 -3.65 -21.40 -5.61
N GLY A 99 -2.97 -20.33 -6.06
CA GLY A 99 -2.24 -19.45 -5.15
C GLY A 99 -3.16 -18.71 -4.17
N ASN A 100 -4.32 -18.22 -4.63
CA ASN A 100 -5.31 -17.58 -3.77
C ASN A 100 -5.84 -18.56 -2.73
N ASP A 101 -6.19 -19.77 -3.16
CA ASP A 101 -6.72 -20.82 -2.29
C ASP A 101 -5.67 -21.27 -1.25
N GLU A 102 -4.38 -21.27 -1.61
CA GLU A 102 -3.29 -21.58 -0.68
C GLU A 102 -3.10 -20.48 0.39
N VAL A 103 -3.18 -19.18 0.01
CA VAL A 103 -3.19 -18.08 1.00
C VAL A 103 -4.38 -18.22 1.94
N LEU A 104 -5.57 -18.52 1.41
CA LEU A 104 -6.77 -18.74 2.20
C LEU A 104 -6.59 -19.89 3.20
N ARG A 105 -6.05 -21.01 2.73
CA ARG A 105 -5.77 -22.20 3.56
C ARG A 105 -4.79 -21.87 4.68
N LEU A 106 -3.70 -21.17 4.37
CA LEU A 106 -2.68 -20.80 5.36
C LEU A 106 -3.19 -19.82 6.41
N LEU A 107 -4.02 -18.83 6.02
CA LEU A 107 -4.66 -17.90 6.97
C LEU A 107 -5.61 -18.58 7.96
N ARG A 108 -6.14 -19.74 7.60
CA ARG A 108 -7.00 -20.59 8.45
C ARG A 108 -6.21 -21.63 9.25
N SER A 109 -4.90 -21.73 9.05
CA SER A 109 -4.02 -22.64 9.77
C SER A 109 -3.20 -21.90 10.83
N ASP A 110 -2.51 -22.66 11.68
CA ASP A 110 -1.56 -22.11 12.67
C ASP A 110 -0.16 -21.85 12.08
N LYS A 111 0.03 -22.09 10.78
CA LYS A 111 1.32 -21.89 10.11
C LYS A 111 1.60 -20.41 9.90
N VAL A 112 2.85 -20.03 10.17
CA VAL A 112 3.37 -18.69 9.89
C VAL A 112 4.00 -18.69 8.50
N PHE A 113 3.57 -17.77 7.64
CA PHE A 113 4.02 -17.70 6.25
C PHE A 113 4.25 -16.26 5.78
N VAL A 114 5.06 -16.13 4.75
CA VAL A 114 5.23 -14.92 3.95
C VAL A 114 4.69 -15.18 2.55
N ALA A 115 3.71 -14.38 2.15
CA ALA A 115 3.22 -14.35 0.77
C ALA A 115 3.60 -13.01 0.14
N ALA A 116 4.53 -12.98 -0.80
CA ALA A 116 5.12 -11.72 -1.23
C ALA A 116 5.28 -11.60 -2.74
N ARG A 117 5.01 -10.40 -3.25
CA ARG A 117 5.31 -10.05 -4.63
C ARG A 117 6.80 -9.83 -4.80
N LEU A 118 7.39 -10.50 -5.79
CA LEU A 118 8.76 -10.29 -6.22
C LEU A 118 8.79 -10.15 -7.74
N SER A 119 9.01 -8.92 -8.22
CA SER A 119 9.16 -8.67 -9.65
C SER A 119 10.63 -8.79 -10.04
N TYR A 120 11.01 -9.85 -10.77
CA TYR A 120 12.39 -10.03 -11.23
C TYR A 120 12.86 -8.90 -12.16
N LYS A 121 11.93 -8.25 -12.86
CA LYS A 121 12.20 -7.08 -13.69
C LYS A 121 12.00 -5.75 -12.95
N GLY A 122 11.60 -5.78 -11.68
CA GLY A 122 11.54 -4.57 -10.85
C GLY A 122 12.93 -4.04 -10.56
N ALA A 123 13.05 -2.72 -10.40
CA ALA A 123 14.32 -2.08 -10.05
C ALA A 123 14.89 -2.65 -8.74
N GLU A 124 14.02 -3.04 -7.81
CA GLU A 124 14.33 -3.74 -6.56
C GLU A 124 15.15 -5.03 -6.77
N ALA A 125 14.65 -5.94 -7.61
CA ALA A 125 15.28 -7.24 -7.80
C ALA A 125 16.55 -7.11 -8.64
N GLN A 126 16.49 -6.32 -9.71
CA GLN A 126 17.63 -6.07 -10.60
C GLN A 126 18.81 -5.46 -9.85
N VAL A 127 18.55 -4.45 -9.00
CA VAL A 127 19.62 -3.78 -8.26
C VAL A 127 20.21 -4.71 -7.19
N ALA A 128 19.38 -5.49 -6.49
CA ALA A 128 19.88 -6.47 -5.52
C ALA A 128 20.73 -7.55 -6.20
N GLN A 129 20.32 -8.02 -7.37
CA GLN A 129 21.04 -9.01 -8.15
C GLN A 129 22.40 -8.52 -8.61
N ALA A 130 22.47 -7.32 -9.19
CA ALA A 130 23.72 -6.73 -9.63
C ALA A 130 24.77 -6.66 -8.50
N MET A 131 24.31 -6.35 -7.27
CA MET A 131 25.19 -6.35 -6.09
C MET A 131 25.60 -7.76 -5.67
N ILE A 132 24.68 -8.74 -5.67
CA ILE A 132 24.98 -10.14 -5.29
C ILE A 132 26.01 -10.77 -6.23
N LEU A 133 25.94 -10.47 -7.52
CA LEU A 133 26.85 -11.01 -8.53
C LEU A 133 28.21 -10.29 -8.56
N GLY A 134 28.44 -9.30 -7.68
CA GLY A 134 29.67 -8.49 -7.69
C GLY A 134 29.80 -7.60 -8.92
N ASN A 135 28.75 -7.48 -9.74
CA ASN A 135 28.74 -6.69 -10.97
C ASN A 135 28.33 -5.23 -10.68
N THR A 136 28.96 -4.63 -9.67
CA THR A 136 28.61 -3.28 -9.19
C THR A 136 28.96 -2.17 -10.17
N LYS A 137 29.86 -2.45 -11.14
CA LYS A 137 30.17 -1.57 -12.26
C LYS A 137 29.11 -1.58 -13.37
N SER A 138 28.27 -2.62 -13.46
CA SER A 138 27.23 -2.73 -14.50
C SER A 138 25.84 -2.31 -14.05
N ALA A 139 25.61 -2.09 -12.75
CA ALA A 139 24.42 -1.39 -12.27
C ALA A 139 24.50 0.06 -12.77
N GLY A 140 24.13 0.26 -14.03
CA GLY A 140 24.26 1.54 -14.71
C GLY A 140 23.53 2.62 -13.93
N THR A 141 23.98 3.87 -14.10
CA THR A 141 23.42 5.05 -13.42
C THR A 141 21.89 5.11 -13.51
N GLN A 142 21.31 4.59 -14.58
CA GLN A 142 19.87 4.50 -14.76
C GLN A 142 19.19 3.50 -13.81
N LEU A 143 19.73 2.29 -13.61
CA LEU A 143 19.17 1.31 -12.67
C LEU A 143 19.20 1.83 -11.23
N LEU A 144 20.29 2.51 -10.84
CA LEU A 144 20.41 3.14 -9.52
C LEU A 144 19.40 4.27 -9.34
N LYS A 145 19.18 5.06 -10.39
CA LYS A 145 18.16 6.10 -10.42
C LYS A 145 16.76 5.50 -10.29
N ASP A 146 16.46 4.43 -11.00
CA ASP A 146 15.15 3.77 -10.94
C ASP A 146 14.91 3.12 -9.57
N ALA A 147 15.93 2.47 -8.99
CA ALA A 147 15.89 1.96 -7.62
C ALA A 147 15.63 3.08 -6.60
N THR A 148 16.17 4.28 -6.82
CA THR A 148 15.95 5.43 -5.93
C THR A 148 14.56 6.05 -6.13
N ILE A 149 14.17 6.33 -7.38
CA ILE A 149 12.93 7.04 -7.70
C ILE A 149 11.71 6.15 -7.53
N ASN A 150 11.73 4.93 -8.07
CA ASN A 150 10.57 4.04 -8.08
C ASN A 150 10.48 3.22 -6.79
N ALA A 151 11.60 2.63 -6.36
CA ALA A 151 11.61 1.72 -5.21
C ALA A 151 11.91 2.42 -3.87
N GLY A 152 12.48 3.63 -3.91
CA GLY A 152 12.83 4.39 -2.72
C GLY A 152 14.05 3.89 -1.97
N ILE A 153 15.03 3.31 -2.69
CA ILE A 153 16.31 2.86 -2.12
C ILE A 153 17.29 4.04 -2.11
N TYR A 154 17.83 4.39 -0.95
CA TYR A 154 18.73 5.53 -0.80
C TYR A 154 19.72 5.34 0.37
N PRO A 155 20.85 6.07 0.42
CA PRO A 155 21.34 7.00 -0.61
C PRO A 155 21.74 6.27 -1.90
N MET A 156 21.71 6.98 -3.03
CA MET A 156 22.11 6.47 -4.35
C MET A 156 23.63 6.32 -4.44
N THR A 157 24.15 5.37 -3.66
CA THR A 157 25.56 5.02 -3.49
C THR A 157 25.68 3.50 -3.51
N GLN A 158 26.86 2.98 -3.82
CA GLN A 158 27.08 1.52 -3.79
C GLN A 158 26.77 0.94 -2.40
N ASP A 159 27.17 1.61 -1.32
CA ASP A 159 26.91 1.13 0.05
C ASP A 159 25.43 1.12 0.41
N GLY A 160 24.68 2.17 0.04
CA GLY A 160 23.24 2.25 0.29
C GLY A 160 22.47 1.11 -0.39
N VAL A 161 22.86 0.81 -1.63
CA VAL A 161 22.27 -0.28 -2.41
C VAL A 161 22.74 -1.65 -1.91
N ALA A 162 24.01 -1.79 -1.53
CA ALA A 162 24.55 -3.02 -0.93
C ALA A 162 23.79 -3.37 0.36
N ALA A 163 23.49 -2.36 1.19
CA ALA A 163 22.73 -2.54 2.41
C ALA A 163 21.31 -3.08 2.14
N TYR A 164 20.62 -2.52 1.14
CA TYR A 164 19.34 -3.05 0.66
C TYR A 164 19.46 -4.49 0.15
N ALA A 165 20.41 -4.75 -0.75
CA ALA A 165 20.62 -6.06 -1.36
C ALA A 165 20.93 -7.15 -0.32
N LYS A 166 21.70 -6.79 0.71
CA LYS A 166 22.02 -7.66 1.85
C LYS A 166 20.77 -8.02 2.66
N GLU A 167 19.93 -7.04 3.00
CA GLU A 167 18.71 -7.29 3.77
C GLU A 167 17.66 -8.06 2.97
N LEU A 168 17.48 -7.75 1.67
CA LEU A 168 16.62 -8.55 0.79
C LEU A 168 17.15 -9.98 0.69
N SER A 169 18.46 -10.15 0.47
CA SER A 169 19.09 -11.48 0.41
C SER A 169 18.85 -12.31 1.67
N ARG A 170 18.98 -11.68 2.84
CA ARG A 170 18.68 -12.32 4.12
C ARG A 170 17.21 -12.72 4.18
N SER A 171 16.31 -11.80 3.83
CA SER A 171 14.85 -12.03 3.88
C SER A 171 14.43 -13.19 2.98
N LEU A 172 15.03 -13.31 1.79
CA LEU A 172 14.80 -14.42 0.86
C LEU A 172 15.38 -15.75 1.36
N ALA A 173 16.54 -15.73 2.03
CA ALA A 173 17.15 -16.93 2.58
C ALA A 173 16.35 -17.55 3.74
N GLU A 174 15.49 -16.78 4.38
CA GLU A 174 14.60 -17.24 5.45
C GLU A 174 13.36 -17.98 4.90
N LEU A 175 13.14 -18.03 3.57
CA LEU A 175 11.93 -18.64 2.99
C LEU A 175 11.85 -20.16 3.21
N THR A 176 10.61 -20.66 3.33
CA THR A 176 10.25 -22.08 3.54
C THR A 176 9.19 -22.54 2.51
N GLU A 177 8.85 -23.82 2.57
CA GLU A 177 7.82 -24.49 1.77
C GLU A 177 6.38 -24.00 2.01
N ASP A 178 6.16 -23.26 3.09
CA ASP A 178 4.89 -22.61 3.41
C ASP A 178 4.81 -21.19 2.84
N ASP A 179 5.90 -20.64 2.29
CA ASP A 179 5.92 -19.30 1.71
C ASP A 179 5.50 -19.29 0.24
N LEU A 180 4.95 -18.15 -0.20
CA LEU A 180 4.39 -17.96 -1.52
C LEU A 180 4.98 -16.73 -2.21
N ILE A 181 5.44 -16.90 -3.44
CA ILE A 181 6.01 -15.83 -4.25
C ILE A 181 5.10 -15.54 -5.44
N ALA A 182 4.72 -14.27 -5.57
CA ALA A 182 3.96 -13.77 -6.70
C ALA A 182 4.93 -13.18 -7.73
N ALA A 183 5.01 -13.83 -8.88
CA ALA A 183 5.92 -13.46 -9.96
C ALA A 183 5.15 -12.96 -11.18
N PHE A 184 5.67 -11.89 -11.80
CA PHE A 184 5.25 -11.48 -13.15
C PHE A 184 5.85 -12.42 -14.19
N ASP A 185 5.16 -12.55 -15.32
CA ASP A 185 5.46 -13.45 -16.42
C ASP A 185 6.97 -13.70 -16.65
N TYR A 186 7.33 -14.97 -16.57
CA TYR A 186 8.68 -15.48 -16.72
C TYR A 186 9.12 -15.61 -18.20
N SER A 187 8.23 -15.35 -19.16
CA SER A 187 8.41 -15.64 -20.59
C SER A 187 9.54 -14.88 -21.30
N THR A 188 10.05 -13.80 -20.72
CA THR A 188 11.04 -12.92 -21.38
C THR A 188 12.29 -12.76 -20.53
N ARG A 189 13.15 -13.79 -20.53
CA ARG A 189 14.50 -13.73 -19.96
C ARG A 189 15.39 -12.84 -20.84
N PRO A 190 16.10 -11.84 -20.29
CA PRO A 190 17.49 -11.61 -20.67
C PRO A 190 18.30 -12.83 -20.19
N ASN A 191 19.11 -13.41 -21.06
CA ASN A 191 19.85 -14.64 -20.79
C ASN A 191 20.65 -14.60 -19.46
N GLY A 192 20.60 -15.68 -18.68
CA GLY A 192 21.62 -16.04 -17.68
C GLY A 192 21.67 -15.27 -16.35
N GLU A 193 21.14 -14.05 -16.25
CA GLU A 193 21.46 -13.17 -15.12
C GLU A 193 20.56 -13.37 -13.87
N ILE A 194 19.38 -13.99 -14.01
CA ILE A 194 18.37 -14.05 -12.93
C ILE A 194 18.61 -15.21 -11.90
N ALA A 195 19.51 -16.15 -12.21
CA ALA A 195 19.65 -17.42 -11.47
C ALA A 195 20.02 -17.31 -9.97
N SER A 196 20.65 -16.20 -9.54
CA SER A 196 21.18 -16.06 -8.16
C SER A 196 20.13 -15.71 -7.11
N LEU A 197 19.08 -14.98 -7.47
CA LEU A 197 17.94 -14.74 -6.58
C LEU A 197 16.99 -15.95 -6.60
N GLU A 198 16.82 -16.59 -7.77
CA GLU A 198 15.97 -17.77 -7.93
C GLU A 198 16.43 -18.97 -7.10
N SER A 199 17.74 -19.19 -6.97
CA SER A 199 18.26 -20.27 -6.11
C SER A 199 17.81 -20.13 -4.65
N LYS A 200 17.62 -18.89 -4.18
CA LYS A 200 17.11 -18.58 -2.83
C LYS A 200 15.60 -18.79 -2.70
N LEU A 201 14.88 -18.87 -3.82
CA LEU A 201 13.43 -19.12 -3.87
C LEU A 201 13.10 -20.60 -4.00
N SER A 202 14.10 -21.47 -4.13
CA SER A 202 13.94 -22.92 -4.33
C SER A 202 13.05 -23.61 -3.29
N ARG A 203 12.86 -22.99 -2.12
CA ARG A 203 12.02 -23.49 -1.04
C ARG A 203 10.57 -23.01 -1.11
N ALA A 204 10.30 -21.85 -1.71
CA ALA A 204 8.97 -21.25 -1.72
C ALA A 204 8.13 -21.69 -2.92
N LYS A 205 6.81 -21.68 -2.77
CA LYS A 205 5.88 -21.94 -3.89
C LYS A 205 5.75 -20.67 -4.73
N VAL A 206 5.78 -20.80 -6.05
CA VAL A 206 5.74 -19.66 -6.98
C VAL A 206 4.46 -19.71 -7.81
N TYR A 207 3.68 -18.64 -7.78
CA TYR A 207 2.40 -18.54 -8.49
C TYR A 207 2.36 -17.28 -9.37
N PRO A 208 1.48 -17.23 -10.38
CA PRO A 208 1.26 -16.03 -11.17
C PRO A 208 0.81 -14.87 -10.28
N ASN A 209 1.38 -13.69 -10.52
CA ASN A 209 1.30 -12.50 -9.66
C ASN A 209 -0.08 -12.18 -9.04
N ARG A 210 -1.18 -12.44 -9.75
CA ARG A 210 -2.53 -12.00 -9.36
C ARG A 210 -3.10 -12.69 -8.12
N PHE A 211 -2.51 -13.80 -7.66
CA PHE A 211 -3.05 -14.51 -6.48
C PHE A 211 -3.07 -13.67 -5.19
N LEU A 212 -2.20 -12.66 -5.08
CA LEU A 212 -2.16 -11.74 -3.93
C LEU A 212 -3.27 -10.66 -3.96
N GLU A 213 -4.04 -10.59 -5.04
CA GLU A 213 -5.05 -9.55 -5.28
C GLU A 213 -6.46 -10.19 -5.18
N PRO A 214 -7.06 -10.25 -3.97
CA PRO A 214 -8.22 -11.11 -3.69
C PRO A 214 -9.46 -10.76 -4.51
N TRP A 215 -9.58 -9.51 -4.97
CA TRP A 215 -10.69 -9.06 -5.83
C TRP A 215 -10.70 -9.68 -7.23
N TYR A 216 -9.63 -10.39 -7.65
CA TYR A 216 -9.68 -11.24 -8.85
C TYR A 216 -10.37 -12.59 -8.61
N PHE A 217 -10.70 -12.92 -7.36
CA PHE A 217 -11.32 -14.18 -6.95
C PHE A 217 -12.58 -13.91 -6.11
N PRO A 218 -13.58 -13.18 -6.63
CA PRO A 218 -14.72 -12.72 -5.85
C PRO A 218 -15.53 -13.86 -5.21
N GLU A 219 -15.53 -15.06 -5.79
CA GLU A 219 -16.24 -16.22 -5.23
C GLU A 219 -15.57 -16.82 -3.98
N ASN A 220 -14.24 -16.72 -3.87
CA ASN A 220 -13.49 -17.30 -2.75
C ASN A 220 -12.22 -16.49 -2.46
N PRO A 221 -12.32 -15.20 -2.09
CA PRO A 221 -11.15 -14.36 -1.89
C PRO A 221 -10.42 -14.80 -0.62
N TRP A 222 -9.08 -14.93 -0.68
CA TRP A 222 -8.28 -15.24 0.52
C TRP A 222 -8.51 -14.25 1.66
N SER A 223 -8.84 -12.99 1.34
CA SER A 223 -9.10 -11.94 2.31
C SER A 223 -10.34 -12.21 3.17
N SER A 224 -11.24 -13.10 2.75
CA SER A 224 -12.37 -13.56 3.58
C SER A 224 -11.89 -14.18 4.90
N ALA A 225 -10.72 -14.84 4.92
CA ALA A 225 -10.13 -15.40 6.14
C ALA A 225 -9.56 -14.33 7.09
N LEU A 226 -9.59 -13.04 6.74
CA LEU A 226 -9.27 -11.98 7.68
C LEU A 226 -10.38 -11.73 8.71
N ALA A 227 -11.58 -12.28 8.48
CA ALA A 227 -12.73 -12.10 9.36
C ALA A 227 -12.37 -12.40 10.83
N GLY A 228 -12.65 -11.46 11.73
CA GLY A 228 -12.38 -11.56 13.17
C GLY A 228 -10.91 -11.46 13.59
N LYS A 229 -9.95 -11.34 12.65
CA LYS A 229 -8.51 -11.20 12.98
C LYS A 229 -8.15 -9.76 13.37
N THR A 230 -7.00 -9.61 14.02
CA THR A 230 -6.28 -8.35 14.16
C THR A 230 -5.28 -8.20 13.01
N VAL A 231 -5.57 -7.33 12.06
CA VAL A 231 -4.78 -7.10 10.86
C VAL A 231 -3.91 -5.86 11.02
N LEU A 232 -2.59 -6.02 10.90
CA LEU A 232 -1.65 -4.90 10.83
C LEU A 232 -1.49 -4.44 9.37
N VAL A 233 -1.79 -3.19 9.07
CA VAL A 233 -1.57 -2.61 7.74
C VAL A 233 -0.34 -1.72 7.76
N ILE A 234 0.64 -2.06 6.92
CA ILE A 234 1.89 -1.31 6.74
C ILE A 234 1.89 -0.69 5.34
N ALA A 235 1.54 0.60 5.24
CA ALA A 235 1.34 1.26 3.95
C ALA A 235 1.51 2.78 4.04
N ALA A 236 1.68 3.45 2.90
CA ALA A 236 1.87 4.91 2.86
C ALA A 236 0.57 5.70 3.04
N MET A 237 -0.57 5.11 2.65
CA MET A 237 -1.89 5.78 2.56
C MET A 237 -2.81 5.43 3.75
N VAL A 238 -2.27 5.43 4.98
CA VAL A 238 -3.02 4.99 6.17
C VAL A 238 -4.21 5.88 6.50
N GLU A 239 -4.17 7.18 6.22
CA GLU A 239 -5.30 8.09 6.49
C GLU A 239 -6.45 7.84 5.51
N SER A 240 -6.14 7.59 4.24
CA SER A 240 -7.14 7.13 3.26
C SER A 240 -7.76 5.80 3.67
N PHE A 241 -6.95 4.87 4.20
CA PHE A 241 -7.47 3.59 4.68
C PHE A 241 -8.31 3.75 5.94
N ARG A 242 -7.90 4.58 6.91
CA ARG A 242 -8.70 4.93 8.10
C ARG A 242 -10.04 5.53 7.69
N CYS A 243 -10.04 6.43 6.72
CA CYS A 243 -11.26 6.99 6.17
C CYS A 243 -12.20 5.90 5.65
N GLN A 244 -11.70 5.02 4.78
CA GLN A 244 -12.51 3.97 4.15
C GLN A 244 -12.94 2.87 5.13
N MET A 245 -12.20 2.68 6.22
CA MET A 245 -12.49 1.68 7.26
C MET A 245 -13.43 2.17 8.36
N ARG A 246 -13.98 3.40 8.26
CA ARG A 246 -15.07 3.82 9.15
C ARG A 246 -16.30 2.94 8.96
N GLU A 247 -17.06 2.75 10.03
CA GLU A 247 -18.27 1.90 10.08
C GLU A 247 -19.30 2.24 8.99
N ASP A 248 -19.43 3.51 8.63
CA ASP A 248 -20.37 3.98 7.60
C ASP A 248 -19.88 3.73 6.15
N ARG A 249 -18.58 3.48 5.96
CA ARG A 249 -17.96 3.36 4.63
C ARG A 249 -17.59 1.94 4.30
N ARG A 250 -16.95 1.21 5.21
CA ARG A 250 -16.42 -0.15 5.00
C ARG A 250 -17.44 -1.09 4.33
N PRO A 251 -18.71 -1.18 4.79
CA PRO A 251 -19.67 -2.13 4.22
C PRO A 251 -20.02 -1.83 2.75
N THR A 252 -19.80 -0.59 2.29
CA THR A 252 -20.16 -0.13 0.94
C THR A 252 -19.05 -0.30 -0.09
N ILE A 253 -17.83 -0.63 0.33
CA ILE A 253 -16.66 -0.63 -0.56
C ILE A 253 -16.74 -1.74 -1.60
N TRP A 254 -17.17 -2.93 -1.18
CA TRP A 254 -17.24 -4.13 -2.03
C TRP A 254 -18.66 -4.71 -2.15
N SER A 255 -19.70 -4.00 -1.68
CA SER A 255 -21.08 -4.51 -1.65
C SER A 255 -21.66 -4.85 -3.02
N HIS A 256 -21.17 -4.21 -4.09
CA HIS A 256 -21.60 -4.47 -5.47
C HIS A 256 -20.82 -5.61 -6.16
N VAL A 257 -19.82 -6.19 -5.48
CA VAL A 257 -19.03 -7.34 -5.98
C VAL A 257 -19.19 -8.52 -5.04
N ASN A 258 -18.58 -8.45 -3.85
CA ASN A 258 -18.74 -9.39 -2.75
C ASN A 258 -18.17 -8.76 -1.48
N SER A 259 -19.00 -8.54 -0.45
CA SER A 259 -18.58 -7.98 0.84
C SER A 259 -17.50 -8.82 1.55
N SER A 260 -17.38 -10.11 1.24
CA SER A 260 -16.34 -11.00 1.79
C SER A 260 -14.92 -10.65 1.32
N ILE A 261 -14.77 -9.79 0.30
CA ILE A 261 -13.46 -9.27 -0.12
C ILE A 261 -12.85 -8.38 0.98
N LEU A 262 -13.68 -7.66 1.74
CA LEU A 262 -13.26 -6.84 2.88
C LEU A 262 -14.15 -7.16 4.09
N PRO A 263 -13.96 -8.35 4.72
CA PRO A 263 -14.80 -8.79 5.84
C PRO A 263 -14.53 -7.94 7.09
N GLU A 264 -15.32 -8.12 8.15
CA GLU A 264 -15.10 -7.46 9.45
C GLU A 264 -13.87 -8.00 10.20
N PHE A 265 -12.99 -7.11 10.65
CA PHE A 265 -11.75 -7.41 11.37
C PHE A 265 -11.24 -6.17 12.11
N SER A 266 -10.42 -6.38 13.15
CA SER A 266 -9.73 -5.32 13.88
C SER A 266 -8.49 -4.86 13.12
N ILE A 267 -8.29 -3.55 12.98
CA ILE A 267 -7.19 -3.01 12.17
C ILE A 267 -6.21 -2.19 13.01
N LYS A 268 -4.92 -2.36 12.74
CA LYS A 268 -3.82 -1.52 13.23
C LYS A 268 -3.05 -0.96 12.05
N TYR A 269 -2.40 0.19 12.23
CA TYR A 269 -1.69 0.88 11.15
C TYR A 269 -0.27 1.21 11.56
N VAL A 270 0.67 0.97 10.65
CA VAL A 270 2.02 1.54 10.66
C VAL A 270 2.19 2.28 9.33
N PRO A 271 2.33 3.63 9.34
CA PRO A 271 2.65 4.36 8.13
C PRO A 271 4.00 3.88 7.58
N SER A 272 4.03 3.48 6.32
CA SER A 272 5.30 3.17 5.67
C SER A 272 6.05 4.47 5.34
N VAL A 273 7.37 4.41 5.44
CA VAL A 273 8.22 5.55 5.12
C VAL A 273 8.22 5.76 3.61
N GLN A 274 7.76 6.95 3.20
CA GLN A 274 7.72 7.36 1.81
C GLN A 274 9.10 7.85 1.34
N SER A 275 9.88 6.96 0.73
CA SER A 275 11.19 7.29 0.15
C SER A 275 11.26 7.18 -1.38
N CYS A 276 10.18 6.75 -2.05
CA CYS A 276 10.09 6.90 -3.50
C CYS A 276 9.81 8.37 -3.88
N CYS A 277 9.84 8.67 -5.18
CA CYS A 277 9.88 10.04 -5.71
C CYS A 277 11.16 10.80 -5.33
N GLY A 278 12.27 10.10 -5.01
CA GLY A 278 13.54 10.72 -4.64
C GLY A 278 13.60 11.31 -3.22
N LEU A 279 12.60 11.01 -2.38
CA LEU A 279 12.53 11.49 -1.00
C LEU A 279 13.52 10.75 -0.10
N ARG A 280 14.13 11.49 0.84
CA ARG A 280 15.11 10.98 1.82
C ARG A 280 14.67 11.37 3.23
N PRO A 281 13.66 10.70 3.80
CA PRO A 281 13.09 11.05 5.10
C PRO A 281 14.04 10.81 6.28
N HIS A 282 15.05 9.96 6.11
CA HIS A 282 16.12 9.68 7.09
C HIS A 282 17.49 9.70 6.40
N ALA A 283 18.59 9.40 7.10
CA ALA A 283 19.92 9.40 6.49
C ALA A 283 20.13 8.24 5.50
N SER A 284 19.45 7.11 5.72
CA SER A 284 19.56 5.93 4.85
C SER A 284 18.29 5.09 4.79
N TRP A 285 18.20 4.22 3.78
CA TRP A 285 17.15 3.21 3.66
C TRP A 285 17.13 2.27 4.88
N THR A 286 18.29 1.87 5.41
CA THR A 286 18.35 0.99 6.59
C THR A 286 17.85 1.68 7.86
N GLU A 287 18.07 2.99 8.00
CA GLU A 287 17.50 3.77 9.10
C GLU A 287 15.98 3.85 9.00
N SER A 288 15.44 4.13 7.81
CA SER A 288 13.99 4.08 7.57
C SER A 288 13.39 2.72 7.87
N LEU A 289 14.06 1.64 7.46
CA LEU A 289 13.65 0.28 7.79
C LEU A 289 13.57 0.09 9.31
N LYS A 290 14.59 0.52 10.07
CA LYS A 290 14.61 0.42 11.54
C LYS A 290 13.51 1.25 12.19
N VAL A 291 13.18 2.43 11.66
CA VAL A 291 12.07 3.24 12.15
C VAL A 291 10.74 2.50 12.00
N MET A 292 10.48 1.89 10.84
CA MET A 292 9.29 1.07 10.64
C MET A 292 9.27 -0.19 11.50
N GLN A 293 10.42 -0.86 11.68
CA GLN A 293 10.53 -2.01 12.58
C GLN A 293 10.17 -1.66 14.03
N LYS A 294 10.69 -0.53 14.54
CA LYS A 294 10.32 -0.02 15.88
C LYS A 294 8.83 0.33 15.97
N ALA A 295 8.27 0.90 14.91
CA ALA A 295 6.83 1.20 14.87
C ALA A 295 6.00 -0.09 14.91
N ILE A 296 6.41 -1.15 14.22
CA ILE A 296 5.80 -2.48 14.29
C ILE A 296 5.93 -3.05 15.71
N ASP A 297 7.10 -2.96 16.34
CA ASP A 297 7.31 -3.43 17.72
C ASP A 297 6.32 -2.77 18.71
N ALA A 298 5.99 -1.50 18.48
CA ALA A 298 5.11 -0.72 19.35
C ALA A 298 3.61 -1.01 19.17
N VAL A 299 3.18 -1.70 18.10
CA VAL A 299 1.73 -1.92 17.84
C VAL A 299 1.10 -2.98 18.76
N GLY A 300 1.92 -3.80 19.40
CA GLY A 300 1.49 -4.98 20.16
C GLY A 300 0.97 -6.11 19.26
N HIS A 301 0.01 -6.90 19.76
CA HIS A 301 -0.48 -8.11 19.07
C HIS A 301 -1.15 -7.82 17.71
N PHE A 302 -0.85 -8.65 16.71
CA PHE A 302 -1.60 -8.79 15.46
C PHE A 302 -1.50 -10.24 14.98
N ASP A 303 -2.45 -10.71 14.16
CA ASP A 303 -2.49 -12.07 13.63
C ASP A 303 -1.79 -12.17 12.26
N VAL A 304 -1.95 -11.15 11.43
CA VAL A 304 -1.36 -11.07 10.08
C VAL A 304 -1.08 -9.62 9.70
N ALA A 305 0.02 -9.40 8.97
CA ALA A 305 0.35 -8.11 8.38
C ALA A 305 0.02 -8.05 6.89
N LEU A 306 -0.63 -6.97 6.42
CA LEU A 306 -0.77 -6.61 5.02
C LEU A 306 0.20 -5.48 4.69
N VAL A 307 1.08 -5.70 3.71
CA VAL A 307 2.24 -4.84 3.49
C VAL A 307 2.24 -4.24 2.08
N ALA A 308 2.33 -2.91 2.01
CA ALA A 308 2.53 -2.13 0.80
C ALA A 308 3.55 -1.00 1.06
N ALA A 309 4.84 -1.36 1.02
CA ALA A 309 5.93 -0.48 1.43
C ALA A 309 7.12 -0.49 0.44
N GLY A 310 6.88 -0.61 -0.87
CA GLY A 310 7.94 -0.58 -1.90
C GLY A 310 9.11 -1.52 -1.57
N ALA A 311 10.35 -1.02 -1.65
CA ALA A 311 11.57 -1.75 -1.31
C ALA A 311 11.60 -2.29 0.13
N TYR A 312 10.81 -1.75 1.05
CA TYR A 312 10.72 -2.25 2.43
C TYR A 312 9.77 -3.43 2.59
N GLY A 313 8.91 -3.69 1.59
CA GLY A 313 7.81 -4.65 1.72
C GLY A 313 8.26 -6.06 2.13
N PHE A 314 9.23 -6.62 1.39
CA PHE A 314 9.75 -7.96 1.69
C PHE A 314 10.55 -7.99 3.01
N PRO A 315 11.50 -7.07 3.27
CA PRO A 315 12.18 -7.00 4.57
C PRO A 315 11.26 -6.85 5.78
N LEU A 316 10.19 -6.06 5.67
CA LEU A 316 9.22 -5.89 6.76
C LEU A 316 8.35 -7.14 6.96
N ALA A 317 7.99 -7.85 5.89
CA ALA A 317 7.29 -9.13 6.00
C ALA A 317 8.15 -10.20 6.68
N ALA A 318 9.42 -10.32 6.28
CA ALA A 318 10.37 -11.20 6.93
C ALA A 318 10.59 -10.82 8.41
N TYR A 319 10.65 -9.52 8.71
CA TYR A 319 10.72 -9.02 10.09
C TYR A 319 9.50 -9.41 10.93
N CYS A 320 8.27 -9.27 10.39
CA CYS A 320 7.05 -9.69 11.08
C CYS A 320 7.10 -11.17 11.48
N ARG A 321 7.54 -12.05 10.56
CA ARG A 321 7.73 -13.47 10.87
C ARG A 321 8.83 -13.68 11.91
N ARG A 322 10.04 -13.19 11.65
CA ARG A 322 11.22 -13.45 12.49
C ARG A 322 11.11 -12.88 13.90
N LYS A 323 10.50 -11.71 14.07
CA LYS A 323 10.42 -11.01 15.35
C LYS A 323 9.12 -11.27 16.11
N HIS A 324 7.99 -11.36 15.40
CA HIS A 324 6.66 -11.48 16.02
C HIS A 324 6.03 -12.86 15.84
N ASN A 325 6.65 -13.75 15.06
CA ASN A 325 6.06 -15.04 14.69
C ASN A 325 4.66 -14.89 14.06
N ARG A 326 4.53 -13.90 13.17
CA ARG A 326 3.26 -13.57 12.48
C ARG A 326 3.41 -13.57 10.97
N SER A 327 2.34 -14.01 10.30
CA SER A 327 2.29 -14.08 8.84
C SER A 327 2.23 -12.68 8.23
N ALA A 328 2.75 -12.54 7.01
CA ALA A 328 2.76 -11.27 6.29
C ALA A 328 2.50 -11.45 4.80
N ILE A 329 1.65 -10.59 4.23
CA ILE A 329 1.25 -10.61 2.83
C ILE A 329 1.67 -9.29 2.17
N VAL A 330 2.68 -9.35 1.30
CA VAL A 330 3.21 -8.19 0.55
C VAL A 330 2.47 -8.06 -0.78
N ILE A 331 1.34 -7.38 -0.75
CA ILE A 331 0.47 -7.18 -1.92
C ILE A 331 1.09 -6.13 -2.87
N GLY A 332 1.85 -5.19 -2.30
CA GLY A 332 2.38 -4.03 -3.02
C GLY A 332 1.31 -2.96 -3.23
N GLY A 333 1.51 -2.10 -4.23
CA GLY A 333 0.62 -0.96 -4.45
C GLY A 333 -0.85 -1.32 -4.70
N GLY A 334 -1.17 -2.56 -5.10
CA GLY A 334 -2.56 -3.03 -5.22
C GLY A 334 -3.34 -3.01 -3.90
N LEU A 335 -2.68 -3.01 -2.74
CA LEU A 335 -3.35 -3.01 -1.43
C LEU A 335 -4.36 -1.86 -1.28
N GLN A 336 -4.12 -0.72 -1.93
CA GLN A 336 -5.05 0.41 -1.86
C GLN A 336 -6.44 0.08 -2.44
N LEU A 337 -6.51 -0.83 -3.41
CA LEU A 337 -7.78 -1.27 -3.99
C LEU A 337 -8.61 -2.05 -2.98
N LEU A 338 -7.99 -2.85 -2.10
CA LEU A 338 -8.68 -3.59 -1.03
C LEU A 338 -9.52 -2.65 -0.16
N PHE A 339 -9.00 -1.44 0.09
CA PHE A 339 -9.66 -0.41 0.90
C PHE A 339 -10.50 0.57 0.07
N GLY A 340 -10.70 0.32 -1.23
CA GLY A 340 -11.47 1.20 -2.10
C GLY A 340 -10.80 2.54 -2.40
N VAL A 341 -9.47 2.56 -2.46
CA VAL A 341 -8.68 3.75 -2.80
C VAL A 341 -8.15 3.63 -4.23
N LYS A 342 -8.54 4.54 -5.10
CA LYS A 342 -8.23 4.62 -6.54
C LYS A 342 -6.82 5.14 -6.79
N GLY A 343 -6.33 4.96 -8.01
CA GLY A 343 -5.08 5.55 -8.48
C GLY A 343 -5.02 5.54 -10.02
N ASN A 344 -4.17 6.39 -10.60
CA ASN A 344 -4.05 6.55 -12.06
C ASN A 344 -3.82 5.23 -12.80
N ARG A 345 -3.06 4.29 -12.21
CA ARG A 345 -2.76 2.99 -12.81
C ARG A 345 -4.01 2.21 -13.20
N TRP A 346 -5.08 2.35 -12.41
CA TRP A 346 -6.27 1.52 -12.54
C TRP A 346 -7.43 2.21 -13.25
N GLU A 347 -7.32 3.51 -13.55
CA GLU A 347 -8.39 4.27 -14.22
C GLU A 347 -8.76 3.74 -15.60
N LYS A 348 -7.79 3.18 -16.32
CA LYS A 348 -7.98 2.61 -17.65
C LYS A 348 -7.84 1.08 -17.66
N HIS A 349 -7.72 0.46 -16.49
CA HIS A 349 -7.50 -0.98 -16.43
C HIS A 349 -8.81 -1.73 -16.68
N PRO A 350 -8.90 -2.61 -17.69
CA PRO A 350 -10.17 -3.19 -18.15
C PRO A 350 -10.89 -4.00 -17.07
N ILE A 351 -10.13 -4.70 -16.21
CA ILE A 351 -10.68 -5.52 -15.12
C ILE A 351 -10.94 -4.71 -13.84
N ILE A 352 -10.06 -3.78 -13.46
CA ILE A 352 -10.14 -3.10 -12.16
C ILE A 352 -11.07 -1.89 -12.20
N ARG A 353 -11.09 -1.15 -13.31
CA ARG A 353 -11.92 0.05 -13.43
C ARG A 353 -13.42 -0.21 -13.21
N PRO A 354 -14.00 -1.34 -13.69
CA PRO A 354 -15.38 -1.71 -13.37
C PRO A 354 -15.64 -2.05 -11.89
N LEU A 355 -14.61 -2.39 -11.11
CA LEU A 355 -14.76 -2.72 -9.68
C LEU A 355 -14.95 -1.47 -8.81
N PHE A 356 -14.71 -0.27 -9.32
CA PHE A 356 -14.82 0.96 -8.54
C PHE A 356 -16.26 1.21 -8.09
N GLY A 357 -16.47 1.16 -6.78
CA GLY A 357 -17.73 1.55 -6.15
C GLY A 357 -17.90 3.07 -6.06
N SER A 358 -19.13 3.52 -5.83
CA SER A 358 -19.47 4.95 -5.70
C SER A 358 -18.76 5.64 -4.52
N GLN A 359 -18.44 4.87 -3.47
CA GLN A 359 -17.74 5.35 -2.28
C GLN A 359 -16.21 5.23 -2.38
N TRP A 360 -15.67 4.82 -3.51
CA TRP A 360 -14.21 4.77 -3.68
C TRP A 360 -13.63 6.16 -3.87
N ILE A 361 -12.51 6.43 -3.21
CA ILE A 361 -11.86 7.75 -3.19
C ILE A 361 -10.50 7.68 -3.86
N TYR A 362 -9.97 8.82 -4.33
CA TYR A 362 -8.51 8.94 -4.48
C TYR A 362 -7.88 9.15 -3.10
N PRO A 363 -6.56 8.91 -2.95
CA PRO A 363 -5.87 9.18 -1.70
C PRO A 363 -6.10 10.61 -1.23
N LEU A 364 -6.06 10.81 0.09
CA LEU A 364 -6.11 12.14 0.67
C LEU A 364 -4.92 12.97 0.19
N LEU A 365 -5.14 14.26 -0.01
CA LEU A 365 -4.13 15.18 -0.57
C LEU A 365 -2.85 15.22 0.28
N SER A 366 -2.98 15.08 1.60
CA SER A 366 -1.85 15.00 2.54
C SER A 366 -0.93 13.80 2.29
N GLU A 367 -1.43 12.76 1.63
CA GLU A 367 -0.71 11.51 1.33
C GLU A 367 -0.18 11.47 -0.12
N VAL A 368 -0.33 12.56 -0.88
CA VAL A 368 0.19 12.70 -2.24
C VAL A 368 1.55 13.40 -2.22
N PRO A 369 2.66 12.72 -2.53
CA PRO A 369 3.98 13.34 -2.62
C PRO A 369 3.99 14.48 -3.65
N LYS A 370 4.73 15.56 -3.35
CA LYS A 370 4.88 16.70 -4.28
C LYS A 370 5.32 16.25 -5.68
N GLN A 371 6.22 15.28 -5.74
CA GLN A 371 6.81 14.71 -6.96
C GLN A 371 6.22 13.34 -7.34
N ALA A 372 4.96 13.07 -6.98
CA ALA A 372 4.28 11.81 -7.30
C ALA A 372 4.34 11.42 -8.79
N ASN A 373 4.40 12.41 -9.69
CA ASN A 373 4.50 12.21 -11.13
C ASN A 373 5.79 11.48 -11.57
N LEU A 374 6.86 11.52 -10.76
CA LEU A 374 8.11 10.80 -11.05
C LEU A 374 7.93 9.28 -10.97
N VAL A 375 6.94 8.81 -10.22
CA VAL A 375 6.61 7.39 -10.10
C VAL A 375 5.47 7.08 -11.07
N GLU A 376 5.85 6.68 -12.28
CA GLU A 376 4.96 6.18 -13.34
C GLU A 376 3.73 7.08 -13.59
N GLY A 377 3.91 8.41 -13.58
CA GLY A 377 2.80 9.35 -13.81
C GLY A 377 1.80 9.41 -12.64
N ALA A 378 2.29 9.34 -11.40
CA ALA A 378 1.49 9.31 -10.18
C ALA A 378 0.52 8.12 -10.12
N CYS A 379 1.03 6.94 -10.50
CA CYS A 379 0.24 5.73 -10.72
C CYS A 379 -0.63 5.33 -9.51
N TYR A 380 -0.19 5.64 -8.29
CA TYR A 380 -0.91 5.35 -7.04
C TYR A 380 -1.84 6.47 -6.55
N TRP A 381 -1.61 7.73 -6.95
CA TRP A 381 -2.23 8.91 -6.32
C TRP A 381 -3.35 9.55 -7.14
N GLY A 382 -3.34 9.42 -8.46
CA GLY A 382 -4.37 10.05 -9.29
C GLY A 382 -4.17 11.56 -9.50
N PRO A 383 -5.12 12.23 -10.17
CA PRO A 383 -5.08 13.69 -10.34
C PRO A 383 -5.33 14.39 -9.00
N LYS A 384 -4.50 15.38 -8.64
CA LYS A 384 -4.66 16.15 -7.38
C LYS A 384 -6.04 16.79 -7.24
N ALA A 385 -6.65 17.20 -8.35
CA ALA A 385 -8.00 17.80 -8.36
C ALA A 385 -9.12 16.82 -7.95
N LEU A 386 -8.85 15.51 -7.97
CA LEU A 386 -9.79 14.47 -7.55
C LEU A 386 -9.43 13.88 -6.17
N SER A 387 -8.26 14.23 -5.63
CA SER A 387 -7.85 13.91 -4.26
C SER A 387 -8.68 14.72 -3.26
N LEU A 388 -9.01 14.11 -2.13
CA LEU A 388 -9.80 14.77 -1.10
C LEU A 388 -8.88 15.41 -0.06
N GLU A 389 -9.20 16.61 0.41
CA GLU A 389 -8.43 17.24 1.49
C GLU A 389 -8.63 16.53 2.83
N TYR A 390 -9.85 16.04 3.06
CA TYR A 390 -10.25 15.36 4.28
C TYR A 390 -11.19 14.19 3.97
N CYS A 391 -11.30 13.27 4.92
CA CYS A 391 -12.23 12.15 4.80
C CYS A 391 -13.67 12.66 4.70
N PRO A 392 -14.47 12.25 3.67
CA PRO A 392 -15.83 12.76 3.49
C PRO A 392 -16.70 12.51 4.72
N ALA A 393 -17.42 13.54 5.17
CA ALA A 393 -18.43 13.38 6.20
C ALA A 393 -19.54 12.42 5.71
N THR A 394 -20.12 11.67 6.63
CA THR A 394 -21.30 10.84 6.35
C THR A 394 -22.43 11.77 5.88
N ARG A 395 -22.99 11.58 4.68
CA ARG A 395 -24.28 12.20 4.35
C ARG A 395 -25.34 11.56 5.27
N GLY A 396 -25.64 12.18 6.41
CA GLY A 396 -26.65 11.66 7.33
C GLY A 396 -26.54 11.96 8.82
N LYS A 397 -25.57 12.73 9.29
CA LYS A 397 -25.64 13.34 10.63
C LYS A 397 -25.72 14.85 10.48
N LYS A 398 -26.96 15.33 10.36
CA LYS A 398 -27.32 16.73 10.67
C LYS A 398 -27.33 16.90 12.18
#